data_AF-A0A7S1RIA5-F1
#
_entry.id   AF-A0A7S1RIA5-F1
#
_cell.length_a   1.000
_cell.length_b   1.000
_cell.length_c   1.000
_cell.angle_alpha   90.00
_cell.angle_beta   90.00
_cell.angle_gamma   90.00
#
_symmetry.space_group_name_H-M   'P 1'
#
loop_
_entity.id
_entity.type
_entity.pdbx_description
1 polymer ?
#
loop_
_entity_poly.entity_id
_entity_poly.type
_entity_poly.pdbx_seq_one_letter_code
_entity_poly.pdbx_strand_id
1 'polypeptide(L)'
;MHLSNSKEAVSRLVIDSVLLPLCRHAGLHVKVEERFASEDAVSGIADYRLHRGFGTSGGRVVAILESKRCRGTDWAPMLAHAMTQALIQLLSLVGHGEQSGECPGGLERLVLASDGRRWVAASLSDKEIRLLLWPLRVAKRT
;
A
#
# COMPACT_ATOMS: atom_id res chain seq x y z
N MET A 1 5.01 -31.78 1.52
CA MET A 1 3.77 -31.08 1.11
C MET A 1 3.73 -29.68 1.72
N HIS A 2 3.52 -28.68 0.86
CA HIS A 2 3.76 -27.25 1.08
C HIS A 2 2.77 -26.58 2.06
N LEU A 3 3.07 -26.56 3.36
CA LEU A 3 2.37 -25.71 4.34
C LEU A 3 2.73 -24.21 4.21
N SER A 4 3.72 -23.87 3.39
CA SER A 4 4.12 -22.48 3.15
C SER A 4 3.16 -21.74 2.22
N ASN A 5 2.59 -22.42 1.22
CA ASN A 5 1.71 -21.80 0.22
C ASN A 5 0.30 -21.56 0.75
N SER A 6 -0.19 -22.41 1.65
CA SER A 6 -1.54 -22.23 2.22
C SER A 6 -1.65 -20.96 3.08
N LYS A 7 -0.58 -20.55 3.77
CA LYS A 7 -0.62 -19.36 4.64
C LYS A 7 -0.64 -18.06 3.85
N GLU A 8 0.00 -18.01 2.68
CA GLU A 8 -0.10 -16.86 1.79
C GLU A 8 -1.51 -16.68 1.27
N ALA A 9 -2.11 -17.79 0.81
CA ALA A 9 -3.48 -17.79 0.35
C ALA A 9 -4.43 -17.22 1.41
N VAL A 10 -4.19 -17.53 2.70
CA VAL A 10 -4.99 -16.98 3.80
C VAL A 10 -4.74 -15.49 4.02
N SER A 11 -3.49 -15.02 4.07
CA SER A 11 -3.20 -13.59 4.23
C SER A 11 -3.77 -12.76 3.09
N ARG A 12 -3.59 -13.22 1.85
CA ARG A 12 -4.14 -12.60 0.63
C ARG A 12 -5.66 -12.58 0.65
N LEU A 13 -6.30 -13.70 0.99
CA LEU A 13 -7.76 -13.79 1.10
C LEU A 13 -8.33 -12.78 2.10
N VAL A 14 -7.68 -12.62 3.26
CA VAL A 14 -8.10 -11.63 4.26
C VAL A 14 -7.91 -10.20 3.73
N ILE A 15 -6.76 -9.92 3.10
CA ILE A 15 -6.51 -8.60 2.47
C ILE A 15 -7.57 -8.32 1.42
N ASP A 16 -7.83 -9.24 0.50
CA ASP A 16 -8.83 -9.07 -0.57
C ASP A 16 -10.23 -8.83 -0.02
N SER A 17 -10.61 -9.59 1.01
CA SER A 17 -11.93 -9.49 1.66
C SER A 17 -12.17 -8.13 2.33
N VAL A 18 -11.10 -7.44 2.74
CA VAL A 18 -11.16 -6.10 3.35
C VAL A 18 -10.95 -5.01 2.31
N LEU A 19 -9.91 -5.14 1.50
CA LEU A 19 -9.43 -4.13 0.57
C LEU A 19 -10.42 -3.89 -0.58
N LEU A 20 -10.90 -4.96 -1.23
CA LEU A 20 -11.72 -4.84 -2.43
C LEU A 20 -13.06 -4.16 -2.15
N PRO A 21 -13.82 -4.51 -1.09
CA PRO A 21 -15.07 -3.80 -0.78
C PRO A 21 -14.84 -2.33 -0.43
N LEU A 22 -13.80 -2.01 0.35
CA LEU A 22 -13.46 -0.64 0.72
C LEU A 22 -13.07 0.20 -0.50
N CYS A 23 -12.24 -0.36 -1.39
CA CYS A 23 -11.85 0.32 -2.63
C CYS A 23 -13.06 0.55 -3.53
N ARG A 24 -13.92 -0.45 -3.71
CA ARG A 24 -15.16 -0.30 -4.48
C ARG A 24 -16.05 0.79 -3.92
N HIS A 25 -16.24 0.83 -2.60
CA HIS A 25 -17.02 1.87 -1.93
C HIS A 25 -16.41 3.27 -2.12
N ALA A 26 -15.07 3.36 -2.10
CA ALA A 26 -14.33 4.60 -2.29
C ALA A 26 -14.13 5.01 -3.77
N GLY A 27 -14.69 4.24 -4.73
CA GLY A 27 -14.50 4.49 -6.16
C GLY A 27 -13.05 4.32 -6.63
N LEU A 28 -12.32 3.41 -6.00
CA LEU A 28 -10.94 3.07 -6.33
C LEU A 28 -10.87 1.76 -7.13
N HIS A 29 -10.00 1.74 -8.13
CA HIS A 29 -9.67 0.55 -8.89
C HIS A 29 -8.45 -0.12 -8.27
N VAL A 30 -8.51 -1.44 -8.07
CA VAL A 30 -7.41 -2.22 -7.51
C VAL A 30 -6.78 -3.05 -8.61
N LYS A 31 -5.47 -2.91 -8.78
CA LYS A 31 -4.66 -3.80 -9.60
C LYS A 31 -3.81 -4.68 -8.71
N VAL A 32 -3.76 -5.95 -9.03
CA VAL A 32 -3.03 -6.99 -8.30
C VAL A 32 -1.76 -7.35 -9.07
N GLU A 33 -0.64 -7.46 -8.37
CA GLU A 33 0.67 -7.84 -8.95
C GLU A 33 1.07 -6.95 -10.14
N GLU A 34 0.83 -5.64 -10.00
CA GLU A 34 1.14 -4.70 -11.07
C GLU A 34 2.65 -4.43 -11.10
N ARG A 35 3.28 -4.77 -12.23
CA ARG A 35 4.66 -4.39 -12.53
C ARG A 35 4.74 -2.89 -12.70
N PHE A 36 5.76 -2.30 -12.10
CA PHE A 36 6.19 -0.96 -12.44
C PHE A 36 7.64 -1.02 -12.92
N ALA A 37 7.86 -0.45 -14.08
CA ALA A 37 9.17 -0.27 -14.66
C ALA A 37 9.29 1.22 -14.98
N SER A 38 10.29 1.86 -14.41
CA SER A 38 10.81 3.12 -14.91
C SER A 38 12.29 2.90 -15.19
N GLU A 39 12.78 3.46 -16.29
CA GLU A 39 14.17 3.31 -16.74
C GLU A 39 15.17 3.77 -15.68
N ASP A 40 14.75 4.71 -14.81
CA ASP A 40 15.56 5.31 -13.76
C ASP A 40 15.06 4.97 -12.32
N ALA A 41 14.02 4.15 -12.17
CA ALA A 41 13.53 3.71 -10.86
C ALA A 41 13.97 2.30 -10.48
N VAL A 42 13.85 2.00 -9.19
CA VAL A 42 13.77 0.62 -8.70
C VAL A 42 12.63 -0.07 -9.44
N SER A 43 12.91 -1.06 -10.29
CA SER A 43 11.84 -1.88 -10.88
C SER A 43 11.29 -2.87 -9.86
N GLY A 44 10.00 -3.20 -9.96
CA GLY A 44 9.42 -4.17 -9.06
C GLY A 44 7.97 -4.52 -9.37
N ILE A 45 7.41 -5.35 -8.51
CA ILE A 45 6.00 -5.75 -8.54
C ILE A 45 5.41 -5.31 -7.21
N ALA A 46 4.38 -4.48 -7.28
CA ALA A 46 3.58 -4.17 -6.11
C ALA A 46 2.48 -5.23 -5.99
N ASP A 47 2.30 -5.77 -4.79
CA ASP A 47 1.23 -6.73 -4.52
C ASP A 47 -0.14 -6.14 -4.86
N TYR A 48 -0.37 -4.88 -4.51
CA TYR A 48 -1.55 -4.13 -4.94
C TYR A 48 -1.23 -2.66 -5.22
N ARG A 49 -1.85 -2.13 -6.28
CA ARG A 49 -1.90 -0.69 -6.57
C ARG A 49 -3.34 -0.22 -6.64
N LEU A 50 -3.62 0.87 -5.93
CA LEU A 50 -4.95 1.47 -5.87
C LEU A 50 -4.93 2.74 -6.71
N HIS A 51 -5.87 2.83 -7.64
CA HIS A 51 -5.98 3.94 -8.58
C HIS A 51 -7.27 4.70 -8.38
N ARG A 52 -7.20 6.02 -8.52
CA ARG A 52 -8.36 6.90 -8.63
C ARG A 52 -8.47 7.42 -10.07
N GLY A 53 -9.70 7.47 -10.59
CA GLY A 53 -10.01 7.90 -11.95
C GLY A 53 -10.53 6.75 -12.82
N PHE A 54 -11.18 7.10 -13.94
CA PHE A 54 -11.80 6.12 -14.84
C PHE A 54 -10.80 5.60 -15.87
N GLY A 55 -10.72 4.27 -16.01
CA GLY A 55 -9.98 3.59 -17.09
C GLY A 55 -8.89 2.64 -16.62
N THR A 56 -8.60 1.62 -17.43
CA THR A 56 -7.59 0.58 -17.17
C THR A 56 -6.14 1.07 -17.35
N SER A 57 -5.97 2.21 -18.03
CA SER A 57 -4.68 2.80 -18.40
C SER A 57 -4.76 4.32 -18.21
N GLY A 58 -4.39 4.82 -17.04
CA GLY A 58 -4.31 6.28 -16.78
C GLY A 58 -4.80 6.75 -15.41
N GLY A 59 -5.35 5.87 -14.57
CA GLY A 59 -5.74 6.23 -13.21
C GLY A 59 -4.54 6.59 -12.32
N ARG A 60 -4.65 7.66 -11.55
CA ARG A 60 -3.61 8.11 -10.61
C ARG A 60 -3.46 7.09 -9.48
N VAL A 61 -2.23 6.69 -9.18
CA VAL A 61 -1.95 5.82 -8.03
C VAL A 61 -2.13 6.62 -6.74
N VAL A 62 -3.07 6.18 -5.90
CA VAL A 62 -3.37 6.80 -4.60
C VAL A 62 -2.86 5.97 -3.43
N ALA A 63 -2.65 4.67 -3.62
CA ALA A 63 -2.01 3.83 -2.62
C ALA A 63 -1.26 2.65 -3.22
N ILE A 64 -0.26 2.18 -2.47
CA ILE A 64 0.44 0.92 -2.71
C ILE A 64 0.28 0.06 -1.46
N LEU A 65 -0.02 -1.22 -1.64
CA LEU A 65 -0.03 -2.20 -0.56
C LEU A 65 0.93 -3.34 -0.87
N GLU A 66 1.80 -3.62 0.10
CA GLU A 66 2.68 -4.80 0.11
C GLU A 66 2.20 -5.80 1.16
N SER A 67 2.05 -7.05 0.76
CA SER A 67 1.69 -8.14 1.65
C SER A 67 2.93 -8.90 2.09
N LYS A 68 2.99 -9.31 3.37
CA LYS A 68 4.09 -10.15 3.87
C LYS A 68 3.57 -11.30 4.71
N ARG A 69 4.22 -12.44 4.52
CA ARG A 69 4.02 -13.62 5.36
C ARG A 69 4.81 -13.45 6.64
N CYS A 70 4.12 -13.21 7.75
CA CYS A 70 4.74 -13.12 9.07
C CYS A 70 4.56 -14.44 9.85
N ARG A 71 5.58 -14.86 10.59
CA ARG A 71 5.60 -16.10 11.39
C ARG A 71 6.08 -15.83 12.82
N GLY A 72 5.17 -16.01 13.77
CA GLY A 72 5.52 -15.87 15.19
C GLY A 72 5.88 -14.42 15.52
N THR A 73 7.12 -14.20 15.98
CA THR A 73 7.60 -12.91 16.49
C THR A 73 8.31 -12.04 15.46
N ASP A 74 8.55 -12.54 14.23
CA ASP A 74 9.25 -11.82 13.16
C ASP A 74 8.37 -10.80 12.41
N TRP A 75 7.12 -10.64 12.82
CA TRP A 75 6.14 -9.85 12.07
C TRP A 75 6.54 -8.38 11.92
N ALA A 76 7.14 -7.80 12.96
CA ALA A 76 7.52 -6.38 12.97
C ALA A 76 8.59 -6.05 11.90
N PRO A 77 9.76 -6.72 11.86
CA PRO A 77 10.74 -6.47 10.81
C PRO A 77 10.22 -6.82 9.41
N MET A 78 9.37 -7.84 9.28
CA MET A 78 8.78 -8.20 8.00
C MET A 78 7.83 -7.13 7.46
N LEU A 79 6.94 -6.60 8.29
CA LEU A 79 6.06 -5.49 7.91
C LEU A 79 6.83 -4.19 7.69
N ALA A 80 7.89 -3.94 8.46
CA ALA A 80 8.78 -2.80 8.23
C ALA A 80 9.44 -2.88 6.85
N HIS A 81 9.92 -4.08 6.46
CA HIS A 81 10.48 -4.28 5.12
C HIS A 81 9.42 -4.07 4.02
N ALA A 82 8.20 -4.60 4.17
CA ALA A 82 7.12 -4.32 3.22
C ALA A 82 6.80 -2.83 3.11
N MET A 83 6.76 -2.12 4.24
CA MET A 83 6.53 -0.69 4.28
C MET A 83 7.63 0.07 3.53
N THR A 84 8.89 -0.27 3.76
CA THR A 84 10.03 0.33 3.03
C THR A 84 9.94 0.04 1.53
N GLN A 85 9.63 -1.19 1.14
CA GLN A 85 9.43 -1.56 -0.27
C GLN A 85 8.34 -0.69 -0.90
N ALA A 86 7.16 -0.63 -0.30
CA ALA A 86 6.03 0.14 -0.81
C ALA A 86 6.31 1.66 -0.82
N LEU A 87 7.08 2.18 0.14
CA LEU A 87 7.55 3.58 0.17
C LEU A 87 8.47 3.88 -1.01
N ILE A 88 9.47 3.03 -1.26
CA ILE A 88 10.41 3.18 -2.39
C ILE A 88 9.62 3.21 -3.70
N GLN A 89 8.70 2.26 -3.88
CA GLN A 89 7.84 2.19 -5.07
C GLN A 89 7.05 3.49 -5.25
N LEU A 90 6.42 4.00 -4.18
CA LEU A 90 5.62 5.21 -4.25
C LEU A 90 6.47 6.45 -4.56
N LEU A 91 7.64 6.58 -3.92
CA LEU A 91 8.58 7.69 -4.14
C LEU A 91 9.11 7.68 -5.58
N SER A 92 9.37 6.51 -6.15
CA SER A 92 9.74 6.38 -7.55
C SER A 92 8.65 6.94 -8.48
N LEU A 93 7.36 6.68 -8.19
CA LEU A 93 6.27 7.25 -9.00
C LEU A 93 6.22 8.79 -8.90
N VAL A 94 6.46 9.33 -7.71
CA VAL A 94 6.49 10.79 -7.50
C VAL A 94 7.67 11.43 -8.25
N GLY A 95 8.85 10.81 -8.19
CA GLY A 95 10.06 11.31 -8.86
C GLY A 95 9.98 11.36 -10.38
N HIS A 96 9.17 10.49 -11.00
CA HIS A 96 9.02 10.43 -12.46
C HIS A 96 7.88 11.27 -13.03
N GLY A 97 7.28 12.16 -12.23
CA GLY A 97 6.25 13.06 -12.72
C GLY A 97 4.95 12.36 -13.08
N GLU A 98 4.69 11.14 -12.56
CA GLU A 98 3.33 10.60 -12.45
C GLU A 98 2.54 11.44 -11.43
N GLN A 99 2.15 12.61 -11.92
CA GLN A 99 1.30 13.63 -11.31
C GLN A 99 1.94 14.38 -10.12
N SER A 100 2.77 15.36 -10.48
CA SER A 100 3.02 16.60 -9.73
C SER A 100 1.81 17.55 -9.67
N GLY A 101 0.63 17.10 -10.11
CA GLY A 101 -0.62 17.77 -9.80
C GLY A 101 -0.96 17.51 -8.34
N GLU A 102 -1.04 18.57 -7.53
CA GLU A 102 -1.74 18.55 -6.25
C GLU A 102 -2.99 17.67 -6.40
N CYS A 103 -3.18 16.70 -5.51
CA CYS A 103 -4.45 15.97 -5.51
C CYS A 103 -5.56 17.02 -5.49
N PRO A 104 -6.58 16.95 -6.37
CA PRO A 104 -7.76 17.78 -6.21
C PRO A 104 -8.32 17.52 -4.80
N GLY A 105 -8.14 18.49 -3.90
CA GLY A 105 -8.44 18.35 -2.46
C GLY A 105 -7.30 17.89 -1.53
N GLY A 106 -6.03 17.95 -1.93
CA GLY A 106 -4.88 17.71 -1.04
C GLY A 106 -4.74 16.27 -0.52
N LEU A 107 -5.32 15.28 -1.21
CA LEU A 107 -5.23 13.87 -0.78
C LEU A 107 -3.79 13.36 -0.77
N GLU A 108 -3.39 12.87 0.39
CA GLU A 108 -2.10 12.22 0.60
C GLU A 108 -2.09 10.83 -0.06
N ARG A 109 -0.95 10.44 -0.62
CA ARG A 109 -0.76 9.08 -1.13
C ARG A 109 -0.52 8.14 0.05
N LEU A 110 -1.06 6.93 -0.01
CA LEU A 110 -0.93 5.97 1.09
C LEU A 110 0.04 4.85 0.76
N VAL A 111 0.78 4.44 1.77
CA VAL A 111 1.59 3.22 1.75
C VAL A 111 1.05 2.28 2.81
N LEU A 112 0.78 1.05 2.42
CA LEU A 112 0.21 0.03 3.29
C LEU A 112 1.12 -1.20 3.31
N ALA A 113 1.29 -1.78 4.48
CA ALA A 113 1.92 -3.08 4.67
C ALA A 113 0.99 -3.97 5.50
N SER A 114 0.77 -5.21 5.07
CA SER A 114 -0.15 -6.12 5.79
C SER A 114 0.27 -7.58 5.74
N ASP A 115 0.02 -8.30 6.83
CA ASP A 115 0.06 -9.78 6.87
C ASP A 115 -1.35 -10.41 6.86
N GLY A 116 -2.37 -9.59 6.59
CA GLY A 116 -3.80 -9.90 6.69
C GLY A 116 -4.37 -9.65 8.09
N ARG A 117 -3.58 -9.82 9.15
CA ARG A 117 -4.03 -9.63 10.55
C ARG A 117 -3.66 -8.24 11.08
N ARG A 118 -2.50 -7.75 10.67
CA ARG A 118 -1.89 -6.49 11.09
C ARG A 118 -1.72 -5.62 9.87
N TRP A 119 -2.01 -4.34 10.06
CA TRP A 119 -1.94 -3.33 9.02
C TRP A 119 -1.10 -2.19 9.54
N VAL A 120 -0.09 -1.81 8.78
CA VAL A 120 0.70 -0.60 9.02
C VAL A 120 0.45 0.31 7.84
N ALA A 121 0.22 1.59 8.11
CA ALA A 121 -0.04 2.57 7.09
C ALA A 121 0.86 3.79 7.28
N ALA A 122 1.27 4.39 6.17
CA ALA A 122 1.89 5.71 6.15
C ALA A 122 1.19 6.56 5.09
N SER A 123 1.14 7.86 5.33
CA SER A 123 0.77 8.83 4.31
C SER A 123 2.01 9.59 3.84
N LEU A 124 2.05 9.84 2.54
CA LEU A 124 3.09 10.60 1.86
C LEU A 124 2.45 11.86 1.28
N SER A 125 2.99 13.00 1.71
CA SER A 125 2.77 14.31 1.10
C SER A 125 4.07 14.79 0.46
N ASP A 126 4.03 15.95 -0.19
CA ASP A 126 5.23 16.56 -0.78
C ASP A 126 6.26 17.02 0.26
N LYS A 127 5.86 17.12 1.54
CA LYS A 127 6.68 17.68 2.61
C LYS A 127 7.10 16.66 3.67
N GLU A 128 6.29 15.64 3.87
CA GLU A 128 6.49 14.70 4.98
C GLU A 128 5.96 13.30 4.68
N ILE A 129 6.55 12.34 5.40
CA ILE A 129 6.08 10.96 5.52
C ILE A 129 5.53 10.81 6.94
N ARG A 130 4.26 10.44 7.08
CA ARG A 130 3.61 10.26 8.38
C ARG A 130 3.18 8.81 8.57
N LEU A 131 3.66 8.17 9.63
CA LEU A 131 3.15 6.88 10.05
C LEU A 131 1.76 7.06 10.69
N LEU A 132 0.77 6.32 10.17
CA LEU A 132 -0.60 6.33 10.67
C LEU A 132 -0.75 5.23 11.73
N LEU A 133 -0.89 5.64 12.98
CA LEU A 133 -1.02 4.73 14.11
C LEU A 133 -2.48 4.31 14.31
N TRP A 134 -2.75 2.99 14.27
CA TRP A 134 -4.06 2.41 14.60
C TRP A 134 -3.94 1.36 15.72
N PRO A 135 -4.90 1.30 16.67
CA PRO A 135 -5.94 2.29 16.90
C PRO A 135 -5.31 3.63 17.31
N LEU A 136 -5.91 4.73 16.85
CA LEU A 136 -5.55 6.05 17.35
C LEU A 136 -5.78 6.01 18.86
N ARG A 137 -4.70 6.00 19.64
CA ARG A 137 -4.81 6.28 21.06
C ARG A 137 -5.22 7.74 21.13
N VAL A 138 -6.53 7.99 21.30
CA VAL A 138 -7.02 9.31 21.65
C VAL A 138 -6.29 9.67 22.93
N ALA A 139 -5.30 10.55 22.84
CA ALA A 139 -4.69 11.12 24.03
C ALA A 139 -5.84 11.78 24.78
N LYS A 140 -6.18 11.25 25.96
CA LYS A 140 -7.07 11.97 26.88
C LYS A 140 -6.37 13.31 27.12
N ARG A 141 -6.94 14.40 26.58
CA ARG A 141 -6.57 15.75 27.00
C ARG A 141 -6.91 15.83 28.48
N THR A 142 -5.90 15.65 29.33
CA THR A 142 -5.94 16.02 30.74
C THR A 142 -5.69 17.51 30.87
#